data_AF-S2Y8J3-F1
#
_entry.id   AF-S2Y8J3-F1
#
_cell.length_a   1.000
_cell.length_b   1.000
_cell.length_c   1.000
_cell.angle_alpha   90.00
_cell.angle_beta   90.00
_cell.angle_gamma   90.00
#
_symmetry.space_group_name_H-M   'P 1'
#
loop_
_entity.id
_entity.type
_entity.pdbx_description
1 polymer ?
#
loop_
_entity_poly.entity_id
_entity_poly.type
_entity_poly.pdbx_seq_one_letter_code
_entity_poly.pdbx_strand_id
1 'polypeptide(L)'
;MKNKISISFLLFIFLLIAGCSNYQESFTFTGTVEEILVEEEMLVIKEYGGVDEGRKDGKVYEIPVDDVERYSIGQKLEVTVSSKTDEDVWDLDHMKFNIKTVEN
;
A
#
# COMPACT_ATOMS: atom_id res chain seq x y z
N MET A 1 -53.09 2.29 -24.48
CA MET A 1 -51.71 2.46 -25.02
C MET A 1 -50.79 1.62 -24.15
N LYS A 2 -50.24 0.52 -24.69
CA LYS A 2 -49.47 -0.47 -23.94
C LYS A 2 -48.11 0.09 -23.52
N ASN A 3 -47.75 -0.11 -22.26
CA ASN A 3 -46.54 0.32 -21.56
C ASN A 3 -45.29 0.28 -22.45
N LYS A 4 -44.83 1.45 -22.92
CA LYS A 4 -43.56 1.64 -23.66
C LYS A 4 -42.47 2.28 -22.81
N ILE A 5 -42.64 2.31 -21.49
CA ILE A 5 -41.56 2.60 -20.56
C ILE A 5 -41.09 1.23 -20.10
N SER A 6 -39.96 0.71 -20.59
CA SER A 6 -39.33 -0.36 -19.79
C SER A 6 -37.90 -0.75 -20.13
N ILE A 7 -37.35 -0.45 -21.31
CA ILE A 7 -36.00 -0.98 -21.66
C ILE A 7 -34.94 0.10 -21.55
N SER A 8 -35.17 1.28 -22.12
CA SER A 8 -34.18 2.37 -22.11
C SER A 8 -33.92 2.93 -20.69
N PHE A 9 -34.94 3.01 -19.84
CA PHE A 9 -34.79 3.46 -18.45
C PHE A 9 -34.01 2.43 -17.61
N LEU A 10 -34.23 1.13 -17.89
CA LEU A 10 -33.55 0.04 -17.20
C LEU A 10 -32.06 -0.03 -17.59
N LEU A 11 -31.75 0.26 -18.85
CA LEU A 11 -30.38 0.38 -19.36
C LEU A 11 -29.62 1.57 -18.75
N PHE A 12 -30.31 2.68 -18.51
CA PHE A 12 -29.74 3.86 -17.86
C PHE A 12 -29.43 3.59 -16.37
N ILE A 13 -30.29 2.82 -15.69
CA ILE A 13 -30.05 2.39 -14.31
C ILE A 13 -28.83 1.48 -14.21
N PHE A 14 -28.64 0.54 -15.15
CA PHE A 14 -27.45 -0.34 -15.17
C PHE A 14 -26.13 0.41 -15.36
N LEU A 15 -26.12 1.53 -16.10
CA LEU A 15 -24.94 2.37 -16.27
C LEU A 15 -24.55 3.12 -14.98
N LEU A 16 -25.52 3.44 -14.12
CA LEU A 16 -25.27 4.15 -12.87
C LEU A 16 -24.62 3.29 -11.77
N ILE A 17 -24.74 1.95 -11.86
CA ILE A 17 -24.21 1.02 -10.85
C ILE A 17 -22.76 0.57 -11.17
N ALA A 18 -22.30 0.76 -12.42
CA ALA A 18 -21.00 0.28 -12.87
C ALA A 18 -19.79 1.11 -12.36
N GLY A 19 -20.04 2.24 -11.69
CA GLY A 19 -19.00 3.20 -11.27
C GLY A 19 -18.52 3.07 -9.83
N CYS A 20 -19.09 2.18 -9.00
CA CYS A 20 -18.62 1.97 -7.63
C CYS A 20 -17.56 0.86 -7.61
N SER A 21 -16.30 1.21 -7.88
CA SER A 21 -15.16 0.37 -7.47
C SER A 21 -14.46 1.04 -6.30
N ASN A 22 -14.46 0.41 -5.12
CA ASN A 22 -13.61 0.82 -4.01
C ASN A 22 -12.17 0.46 -4.38
N TYR A 23 -11.46 1.40 -4.97
CA TYR A 23 -10.05 1.25 -5.30
C TYR A 23 -9.26 1.72 -4.07
N GLN A 24 -8.88 0.79 -3.21
CA GLN A 24 -7.98 1.07 -2.11
C GLN A 24 -6.55 0.98 -2.66
N GLU A 25 -5.91 2.14 -2.84
CA GLU A 25 -4.54 2.19 -3.31
C GLU A 25 -3.62 1.51 -2.30
N SER A 26 -2.92 0.48 -2.77
CA SER A 26 -1.89 -0.22 -2.01
C SER A 26 -0.66 -0.42 -2.87
N PHE A 27 0.51 -0.23 -2.28
CA PHE A 27 1.79 -0.53 -2.90
C PHE A 27 2.61 -1.45 -2.00
N THR A 28 3.27 -2.44 -2.62
CA THR A 28 4.11 -3.41 -1.93
C THR A 28 5.53 -3.31 -2.49
N PHE A 29 6.51 -3.30 -1.59
CA PHE A 29 7.92 -3.34 -1.94
C PHE A 29 8.68 -4.27 -1.02
N THR A 30 9.85 -4.70 -1.47
CA THR A 30 10.79 -5.49 -0.68
C THR A 30 12.03 -4.65 -0.40
N GLY A 31 12.52 -4.69 0.83
CA GLY A 31 13.66 -3.88 1.24
C GLY A 31 14.43 -4.47 2.42
N THR A 32 15.60 -3.90 2.67
CA THR A 32 16.48 -4.26 3.78
C THR A 32 16.46 -3.17 4.84
N VAL A 33 16.36 -3.57 6.11
CA VAL A 33 16.50 -2.64 7.24
C VAL A 33 17.94 -2.14 7.30
N GLU A 34 18.17 -0.86 7.05
CA GLU A 34 19.49 -0.23 7.11
C GLU A 34 19.74 0.40 8.50
N GLU A 35 18.69 0.96 9.10
CA GLU A 35 18.77 1.65 10.39
C GLU A 35 17.45 1.48 11.18
N ILE A 36 17.55 1.54 12.51
CA ILE A 36 16.42 1.46 13.45
C ILE A 36 16.47 2.71 14.32
N LEU A 37 15.45 3.56 14.19
CA LEU A 37 15.30 4.81 14.95
C LEU A 37 14.48 4.51 16.20
N VAL A 38 15.16 4.08 17.26
CA VAL A 38 14.51 3.57 18.50
C VAL A 38 13.64 4.61 19.18
N GLU A 39 14.08 5.88 19.23
CA GLU A 39 13.33 6.96 19.90
C GLU A 39 12.04 7.34 19.14
N GLU A 40 12.00 7.09 17.83
CA GLU A 40 10.90 7.46 16.94
C GLU A 40 10.02 6.27 16.56
N GLU A 41 10.37 5.06 17.02
CA GLU A 41 9.70 3.79 16.69
C GLU A 41 9.60 3.55 15.16
N MET A 42 10.67 3.88 14.42
CA MET A 42 10.72 3.77 12.96
C MET A 42 11.84 2.87 12.44
N LEU A 43 11.58 2.23 11.30
CA LEU A 43 12.57 1.49 10.52
C LEU A 43 12.95 2.26 9.26
N VAL A 44 14.25 2.39 9.00
CA VAL A 44 14.76 2.90 7.73
C VAL A 44 15.01 1.71 6.80
N ILE A 45 14.21 1.59 5.74
CA ILE A 45 14.22 0.46 4.82
C ILE A 45 14.66 0.92 3.44
N LYS A 46 15.71 0.30 2.92
CA LYS A 46 16.17 0.50 1.54
C LYS A 46 15.57 -0.57 0.62
N GLU A 47 14.81 -0.13 -0.37
CA GLU A 47 14.19 -0.99 -1.39
C GLU A 47 15.25 -1.72 -2.22
N TYR A 48 15.02 -3.00 -2.51
CA TYR A 48 15.83 -3.78 -3.46
C TYR A 48 14.92 -4.51 -4.46
N GLY A 49 15.33 -4.59 -5.72
CA GLY A 49 14.64 -5.40 -6.73
C GLY A 49 13.50 -4.70 -7.49
N GLY A 50 13.57 -3.39 -7.71
CA GLY A 50 12.79 -2.74 -8.76
C GLY A 50 13.09 -3.36 -10.14
N VAL A 51 12.14 -3.29 -11.07
CA VAL A 51 12.11 -3.96 -12.41
C VAL A 51 13.40 -3.82 -13.24
N ASP A 52 14.31 -2.93 -12.86
CA ASP A 52 15.68 -2.87 -13.35
C ASP A 52 16.66 -3.33 -12.26
N GLU A 53 17.06 -4.61 -12.31
CA GLU A 53 18.23 -5.14 -11.59
C GLU A 53 19.47 -4.32 -11.98
N GLY A 54 19.78 -3.27 -11.23
CA GLY A 54 20.93 -2.40 -11.53
C GLY A 54 20.97 -1.04 -10.85
N ARG A 55 19.88 -0.54 -10.26
CA ARG A 55 19.95 0.72 -9.51
C ARG A 55 20.55 0.49 -8.12
N LYS A 56 21.82 0.90 -7.97
CA LYS A 56 22.55 1.03 -6.69
C LYS A 56 21.88 2.00 -5.69
N ASP A 57 20.90 2.77 -6.15
CA ASP A 57 20.11 3.74 -5.37
C ASP A 57 18.64 3.32 -5.32
N GLY A 58 18.34 2.25 -4.58
CA GLY A 58 16.96 1.94 -4.17
C GLY A 58 16.39 3.09 -3.33
N LYS A 59 15.07 3.30 -3.39
CA LYS A 59 14.40 4.29 -2.54
C LYS A 59 14.54 3.89 -1.08
N VAL A 60 14.68 4.89 -0.21
CA VAL A 60 14.73 4.71 1.24
C VAL A 60 13.39 5.18 1.80
N TYR A 61 12.81 4.38 2.68
CA TYR A 61 11.55 4.67 3.34
C TYR A 61 11.73 4.61 4.86
N GLU A 62 11.08 5.52 5.56
CA GLU A 62 10.91 5.48 7.01
C GLU A 62 9.53 4.89 7.30
N ILE A 63 9.50 3.74 7.97
CA ILE A 63 8.28 2.97 8.23
C ILE A 63 8.04 2.91 9.74
N PRO A 64 6.92 3.44 10.25
CA PRO A 64 6.59 3.34 11.67
C PRO A 64 6.23 1.89 12.02
N VAL A 65 6.63 1.44 13.21
CA VAL A 65 6.35 0.10 13.73
C VAL A 65 5.96 0.14 15.20
N ASP A 66 5.10 -0.78 15.62
CA ASP A 66 4.67 -0.86 17.02
C ASP A 66 5.77 -1.31 17.99
N ASP A 67 6.81 -2.00 17.48
CA ASP A 67 7.86 -2.62 18.29
C ASP A 67 9.12 -2.84 17.45
N VAL A 68 10.12 -1.97 17.65
CA VAL A 68 11.40 -2.02 16.93
C VAL A 68 12.25 -3.23 17.33
N GLU A 69 12.03 -3.86 18.49
CA GLU A 69 12.85 -4.98 18.98
C GLU A 69 12.67 -6.27 18.16
N ARG A 70 11.58 -6.35 17.37
CA ARG A 70 11.28 -7.48 16.48
C ARG A 70 12.12 -7.48 15.21
N TYR A 71 12.87 -6.41 14.97
CA TYR A 71 13.60 -6.19 13.74
C TYR A 71 15.10 -6.11 13.98
N SER A 72 15.86 -6.41 12.95
CA SER A 72 17.33 -6.32 13.00
C SER A 72 17.87 -5.67 11.74
N ILE A 73 18.94 -4.89 11.89
CA ILE A 73 19.67 -4.33 10.75
C ILE A 73 20.13 -5.47 9.83
N GLY A 74 19.95 -5.30 8.52
CA GLY A 74 20.20 -6.31 7.50
C GLY A 74 19.04 -7.27 7.24
N GLN A 75 17.97 -7.23 8.04
CA GLN A 75 16.78 -8.06 7.81
C GLN A 75 16.05 -7.65 6.54
N LYS A 76 15.61 -8.65 5.78
CA LYS A 76 14.82 -8.48 4.56
C LYS A 76 13.33 -8.52 4.89
N LEU A 77 12.60 -7.50 4.44
CA LEU A 77 11.19 -7.30 4.72
C LEU A 77 10.42 -7.05 3.42
N GLU A 78 9.22 -7.63 3.34
CA GLU A 78 8.18 -7.22 2.40
C GLU A 78 7.23 -6.28 3.16
N VAL A 79 7.08 -5.06 2.64
CA VAL A 79 6.24 -4.02 3.24
C VAL A 79 5.12 -3.70 2.28
N THR A 80 3.88 -3.85 2.74
CA THR A 80 2.69 -3.41 2.03
C THR A 80 2.11 -2.21 2.74
N VAL A 81 1.94 -1.14 1.98
CA VAL A 81 1.39 0.14 2.42
C VAL A 81 0.02 0.32 1.79
N SER A 82 -0.99 0.64 2.59
CA SER A 82 -2.36 0.87 2.11
C SER A 82 -2.99 2.06 2.84
N SER A 83 -3.69 2.94 2.13
CA SER A 83 -4.55 3.96 2.75
C SER A 83 -5.72 3.30 3.48
N LYS A 84 -6.14 3.81 4.65
CA LYS A 84 -7.37 3.41 5.37
C LYS A 84 -8.57 4.27 4.98
N THR A 85 -8.36 5.31 4.16
CA THR A 85 -9.41 6.21 3.68
C THR A 85 -9.62 6.02 2.18
N ASP A 86 -10.84 6.29 1.72
CA ASP A 86 -11.18 6.32 0.29
C ASP A 86 -10.65 7.61 -0.39
N GLU A 87 -10.13 8.55 0.41
CA GLU A 87 -9.43 9.74 -0.07
C GLU A 87 -7.98 9.39 -0.42
N ASP A 88 -7.45 10.03 -1.47
CA ASP A 88 -6.04 9.92 -1.86
C ASP A 88 -5.17 10.74 -0.90
N VAL A 89 -5.02 10.23 0.32
CA VAL A 89 -4.27 10.86 1.42
C VAL A 89 -3.17 9.92 1.88
N TRP A 90 -1.93 10.41 1.80
CA TRP A 90 -0.71 9.69 2.16
C TRP A 90 -0.09 10.31 3.42
N ASP A 91 -0.72 10.06 4.56
CA ASP A 91 -0.19 10.44 5.88
C ASP A 91 -0.13 9.23 6.84
N LEU A 92 0.73 9.32 7.85
CA LEU A 92 0.99 8.21 8.77
C LEU A 92 -0.26 7.80 9.57
N ASP A 93 -1.16 8.75 9.86
CA ASP A 93 -2.35 8.52 10.69
C ASP A 93 -3.38 7.66 9.95
N HIS A 94 -3.50 7.87 8.65
CA HIS A 94 -4.46 7.20 7.78
C HIS A 94 -3.85 6.04 7.00
N MET A 95 -2.54 5.79 7.09
CA MET A 95 -1.90 4.65 6.44
C MET A 95 -1.91 3.40 7.33
N LYS A 96 -1.84 2.24 6.67
CA LYS A 96 -1.63 0.93 7.30
C LYS A 96 -0.39 0.29 6.69
N PHE A 97 0.51 -0.15 7.56
CA PHE A 97 1.72 -0.86 7.20
C PHE A 97 1.57 -2.33 7.58
N ASN A 98 1.77 -3.22 6.62
CA ASN A 98 1.84 -4.67 6.86
C ASN A 98 3.25 -5.15 6.49
N ILE A 99 3.98 -5.65 7.48
CA ILE A 99 5.38 -6.01 7.36
C ILE A 99 5.52 -7.52 7.55
N LYS A 100 6.16 -8.18 6.59
CA LYS A 100 6.49 -9.61 6.67
C LYS A 100 7.97 -9.81 6.49
N THR A 101 8.54 -10.72 7.27
CA THR A 101 9.91 -11.20 7.02
C THR A 101 9.93 -12.03 5.75
N VAL A 102 10.88 -11.73 4.86
CA VAL A 102 11.17 -12.60 3.72
C VAL A 102 12.14 -13.67 4.20
N GLU A 103 11.64 -14.87 4.48
CA GLU A 103 12.49 -16.03 4.73
C GLU A 103 13.26 -16.38 3.44
N ASN A 104 14.56 -16.62 3.56
CA ASN A 104 15.41 -17.11 2.46
C ASN A 104 15.10 -18.58 2.15
#